data_AF-A0AAU4WZ32-F1
#
_entry.id   AF-A0AAU4WZ32-F1
#
_cell.length_a   1.000
_cell.length_b   1.000
_cell.length_c   1.000
_cell.angle_alpha   90.00
_cell.angle_beta   90.00
_cell.angle_gamma   90.00
#
_symmetry.space_group_name_H-M   'P 1'
#
loop_
_entity.id
_entity.type
_entity.pdbx_description
1 polymer ?
#
loop_
_entity_poly.entity_id
_entity_poly.type
_entity_poly.pdbx_seq_one_letter_code
_entity_poly.pdbx_strand_id
1 'polypeptide(L)'
;MYRITEQIDGTTRQRARLKHRKPGEFRETPMPSTVRESLLRYEKDHGADPNGYLLRTQRSPYWAHTTLEYQWSATKKRAGITRKFTTYSLRHFFASNCLSRGIPVTDVAEWMGHKNINMTFKIYRHLMPASIGRAAKLLNEGL
;
A
#
# COMPACT_ATOMS: atom_id res chain seq x y z
N MET A 1 -9.39 -7.64 6.28
CA MET A 1 -9.34 -6.18 6.04
C MET A 1 -8.57 -5.54 7.18
N TYR A 2 -7.84 -4.45 6.93
CA TYR A 2 -7.10 -3.72 7.96
C TYR A 2 -7.50 -2.24 7.94
N ARG A 3 -7.81 -1.69 9.11
CA ARG A 3 -8.20 -0.29 9.28
C ARG A 3 -6.99 0.53 9.72
N ILE A 4 -6.74 1.62 9.00
CA ILE A 4 -5.66 2.56 9.27
C ILE A 4 -6.30 3.88 9.72
N THR A 5 -5.95 4.33 10.91
CA THR A 5 -6.47 5.58 11.53
C THR A 5 -5.40 6.66 11.60
N GLU A 6 -4.14 6.25 11.71
CA GLU A 6 -2.99 7.12 11.94
C GLU A 6 -1.81 6.75 11.04
N GLN A 7 -0.87 7.67 10.94
CA GLN A 7 0.41 7.52 10.25
C GLN A 7 1.48 8.34 10.97
N ILE A 8 2.74 8.10 10.65
CA ILE A 8 3.81 9.04 11.00
C ILE A 8 3.85 10.14 9.94
N ASP A 9 3.69 11.39 10.37
CA ASP A 9 3.83 12.53 9.49
C ASP A 9 5.30 12.70 9.05
N GLY A 10 5.51 12.86 7.74
CA GLY A 10 6.86 12.86 7.17
C GLY A 10 7.70 14.08 7.54
N THR A 11 7.07 15.18 7.95
CA THR A 11 7.75 16.43 8.31
C THR A 11 7.98 16.51 9.81
N THR A 12 6.91 16.38 10.60
CA THR A 12 6.95 16.49 12.06
C THR A 12 7.47 15.23 12.74
N ARG A 13 7.47 14.08 12.05
CA ARG A 13 7.90 12.78 12.59
C ARG A 13 7.09 12.32 13.81
N GLN A 14 5.88 12.82 13.95
CA GLN A 14 4.95 12.47 15.01
C GLN A 14 3.79 11.65 14.45
N ARG A 15 3.08 10.94 15.34
CA ARG A 15 1.79 10.33 14.96
C ARG A 15 0.83 11.44 14.59
N ALA A 16 0.16 11.24 13.46
CA ALA A 16 -0.84 12.15 12.95
C ALA A 16 -1.94 11.35 12.28
N ARG A 17 -3.09 12.00 12.08
CA ARG A 17 -4.16 11.46 11.23
C ARG A 17 -3.66 11.18 9.82
N LEU A 18 -4.40 10.35 9.10
CA LEU A 18 -4.14 10.11 7.70
C LEU A 18 -4.20 11.40 6.87
N LYS A 19 -3.28 11.50 5.90
CA LYS A 19 -3.22 12.63 4.98
C LYS A 19 -4.54 12.71 4.22
N HIS A 20 -5.06 13.93 4.04
CA HIS A 20 -6.32 14.20 3.36
C HIS A 20 -7.58 13.62 4.05
N ARG A 21 -7.49 13.26 5.33
CA ARG A 21 -8.61 12.81 6.16
C ARG A 21 -8.87 13.76 7.32
N LYS A 22 -10.14 13.85 7.73
CA LYS A 22 -10.59 14.58 8.93
C LYS A 22 -10.36 13.74 10.20
N PRO A 23 -10.39 14.35 11.40
CA PRO A 23 -10.40 13.58 12.64
C PRO A 23 -11.54 12.55 12.66
N GLY A 24 -11.25 11.33 13.12
CA GLY A 24 -12.22 10.22 13.15
C GLY A 24 -12.37 9.44 11.83
N GLU A 25 -11.89 9.99 10.71
CA GLU A 25 -11.87 9.25 9.45
C GLU A 25 -10.71 8.26 9.39
N PHE A 26 -10.96 7.12 8.74
CA PHE A 26 -10.01 6.04 8.57
C PHE A 26 -9.91 5.65 7.09
N ARG A 27 -8.99 4.73 6.80
CA ARG A 27 -8.92 4.04 5.52
C ARG A 27 -8.88 2.55 5.77
N GLU A 28 -9.72 1.82 5.05
CA GLU A 28 -9.65 0.36 5.02
C GLU A 28 -8.83 -0.09 3.82
N THR A 29 -8.04 -1.13 4.02
CA THR A 29 -7.16 -1.68 2.99
C THR A 29 -7.26 -3.20 3.04
N PRO A 30 -7.34 -3.88 1.88
CA PRO A 30 -7.27 -5.34 1.86
C PRO A 30 -5.93 -5.78 2.44
N MET A 31 -5.98 -6.73 3.38
CA MET A 31 -4.80 -7.33 3.99
C MET A 31 -4.88 -8.83 3.72
N PRO A 32 -4.05 -9.35 2.80
CA PRO A 32 -3.92 -10.80 2.61
C PRO A 32 -3.51 -11.49 3.91
N SER A 33 -3.98 -12.73 4.11
CA SER A 33 -3.66 -13.54 5.30
C SER A 33 -2.15 -13.69 5.49
N THR A 34 -1.40 -13.90 4.40
CA THR A 34 0.06 -14.03 4.41
C THR A 34 0.77 -12.79 4.98
N VAL A 35 0.24 -11.58 4.72
CA VAL A 35 0.75 -10.33 5.28
C VAL A 35 0.45 -10.27 6.77
N ARG A 36 -0.79 -10.59 7.17
CA ARG A 36 -1.20 -10.64 8.58
C ARG A 36 -0.34 -11.62 9.37
N GLU A 37 -0.16 -12.84 8.87
CA GLU A 37 0.65 -13.88 9.49
C GLU A 37 2.13 -13.45 9.61
N SER A 38 2.65 -12.72 8.63
CA SER A 38 4.00 -12.18 8.70
C SER A 38 4.17 -11.11 9.76
N LEU A 39 3.18 -10.23 9.94
CA LEU A 39 3.18 -9.23 11.01
C LEU A 39 3.10 -9.89 12.39
N LEU A 40 2.20 -10.87 12.57
CA LEU A 40 2.04 -11.59 13.83
C LEU A 40 3.28 -12.40 14.20
N ARG A 41 3.91 -13.05 13.22
CA ARG A 41 5.18 -13.75 13.44
C ARG A 41 6.28 -12.78 13.86
N TYR A 42 6.39 -11.64 13.17
CA TYR A 42 7.37 -10.61 13.53
C TYR A 42 7.15 -10.07 14.94
N GLU A 43 5.89 -9.81 15.31
CA GLU A 43 5.52 -9.39 16.67
C GLU A 43 5.89 -10.46 17.71
N LYS A 44 5.61 -11.74 17.43
CA LYS A 44 5.99 -12.84 18.32
C LYS A 44 7.51 -12.92 18.53
N ASP A 45 8.29 -12.74 17.47
CA ASP A 45 9.74 -12.94 17.50
C ASP A 45 10.49 -11.71 18.05
N HIS A 46 9.92 -10.50 17.92
CA HIS A 46 10.62 -9.25 18.24
C HIS A 46 9.88 -8.32 19.22
N GLY A 47 8.62 -8.62 19.55
CA GLY A 47 7.73 -7.79 20.35
C GLY A 47 7.33 -6.47 19.67
N ALA A 48 6.26 -5.87 20.19
CA ALA A 48 5.91 -4.47 19.97
C ALA A 48 6.44 -3.61 21.12
N ASP A 49 6.71 -2.34 20.88
CA ASP A 49 6.94 -1.38 21.97
C ASP A 49 5.61 -1.06 22.71
N PRO A 50 5.63 -0.38 23.88
CA PRO A 50 4.41 0.01 24.60
C PRO A 50 3.44 0.89 23.79
N ASN A 51 3.91 1.50 22.71
CA ASN A 51 3.10 2.30 21.80
C ASN A 51 2.60 1.49 20.59
N GLY A 52 2.89 0.19 20.52
CA GLY A 52 2.47 -0.71 19.44
C GLY A 52 3.31 -0.63 18.15
N TYR A 53 4.50 -0.03 18.18
CA TYR A 53 5.41 -0.05 17.02
C TYR A 53 6.14 -1.39 16.90
N LEU A 54 6.04 -2.00 15.72
CA LEU A 54 6.72 -3.24 15.36
C LEU A 54 8.12 -2.98 14.76
N LEU A 55 8.17 -2.21 13.67
CA LEU A 55 9.41 -1.96 12.93
C LEU A 55 10.19 -0.82 13.56
N ARG A 56 11.13 -1.15 14.45
CA ARG A 56 11.88 -0.20 15.30
C ARG A 56 13.40 -0.34 15.15
N THR A 57 14.15 0.61 15.70
CA THR A 57 15.61 0.52 15.87
C THR A 57 15.97 0.77 17.32
N GLN A 58 17.22 0.54 17.72
CA GLN A 58 17.68 0.87 19.08
C GLN A 58 17.55 2.37 19.42
N ARG A 59 17.53 3.24 18.39
CA ARG A 59 17.54 4.70 18.56
C ARG A 59 16.23 5.37 18.13
N SER A 60 15.28 4.62 17.57
CA SER A 60 14.04 5.19 17.03
C SER A 60 12.87 4.24 17.27
N PRO A 61 11.71 4.76 17.73
CA PRO A 61 10.53 3.96 17.99
C PRO A 61 9.93 3.36 16.70
N TYR A 62 10.30 3.86 15.53
CA TYR A 62 9.91 3.30 14.24
C TYR A 62 11.01 3.43 13.18
N TRP A 63 10.91 2.70 12.07
CA TRP A 63 11.78 2.87 10.90
C TRP A 63 11.47 4.18 10.18
N ALA A 64 12.40 5.13 10.25
CA ALA A 64 12.37 6.32 9.40
C ALA A 64 12.60 5.94 7.92
N HIS A 65 12.34 6.88 7.01
CA HIS A 65 12.52 6.67 5.56
C HIS A 65 13.91 6.12 5.22
N THR A 66 14.95 6.68 5.81
CA THR A 66 16.35 6.26 5.60
C THR A 66 16.60 4.82 6.06
N THR A 67 16.03 4.41 7.20
CA THR A 67 16.11 3.03 7.68
C THR A 67 15.39 2.08 6.73
N LEU A 68 14.20 2.47 6.26
CA LEU A 68 13.44 1.68 5.30
C LEU A 68 14.21 1.51 3.98
N GLU A 69 14.83 2.56 3.46
CA GLU A 69 15.66 2.50 2.25
C GLU A 69 16.90 1.62 2.41
N TYR A 70 17.58 1.73 3.55
CA TYR A 70 18.72 0.89 3.89
C TYR A 70 18.34 -0.59 3.93
N GLN A 71 17.28 -0.91 4.66
CA GLN A 71 16.76 -2.29 4.79
C GLN A 71 16.27 -2.82 3.44
N TRP A 72 15.65 -1.97 2.63
CA TRP A 72 15.24 -2.30 1.27
C TRP A 72 16.43 -2.63 0.36
N SER A 73 17.49 -1.82 0.41
CA SER A 73 18.72 -2.06 -0.36
C SER A 73 19.37 -3.40 0.03
N ALA A 74 19.49 -3.67 1.33
CA ALA A 74 20.02 -4.93 1.84
C ALA A 74 19.15 -6.13 1.41
N THR A 75 17.82 -5.99 1.47
CA THR A 75 16.87 -7.03 1.04
C THR A 75 17.00 -7.33 -0.44
N LYS A 76 17.08 -6.31 -1.30
CA LYS A 76 17.31 -6.48 -2.74
C LYS A 76 18.61 -7.21 -3.04
N LYS A 77 19.70 -6.83 -2.34
CA LYS A 77 21.01 -7.47 -2.49
C LYS A 77 20.93 -8.97 -2.14
N ARG A 78 20.29 -9.31 -1.03
CA ARG A 78 20.09 -10.71 -0.60
C ARG A 78 19.22 -11.51 -1.58
N ALA A 79 18.24 -10.87 -2.21
CA ALA A 79 17.39 -11.49 -3.21
C ALA A 79 18.02 -11.55 -4.62
N GLY A 80 19.27 -11.09 -4.80
CA GLY A 80 19.93 -11.06 -6.10
C GLY A 80 19.34 -10.05 -7.09
N ILE A 81 18.56 -9.07 -6.61
CA ILE A 81 17.87 -8.11 -7.48
C ILE A 81 18.76 -6.91 -7.75
N THR A 82 19.23 -6.77 -8.99
CA THR A 82 20.13 -5.71 -9.43
C THR A 82 19.41 -4.49 -10.05
N ARG A 83 18.16 -4.66 -10.49
CA ARG A 83 17.39 -3.57 -11.10
C ARG A 83 17.08 -2.44 -10.12
N LYS A 84 17.03 -1.21 -10.62
CA LYS A 84 16.61 -0.04 -9.84
C LYS A 84 15.09 -0.07 -9.64
N PHE A 85 14.67 -0.31 -8.40
CA PHE A 85 13.29 -0.07 -7.95
C PHE A 85 13.28 0.21 -6.43
N THR A 86 12.29 0.99 -6.02
CA THR A 86 12.14 1.50 -4.65
C THR A 86 11.01 0.77 -3.93
N THR A 87 10.85 1.01 -2.64
CA THR A 87 9.66 0.56 -1.90
C THR A 87 8.37 1.14 -2.50
N TYR A 88 8.43 2.36 -3.05
CA TYR A 88 7.30 2.98 -3.77
C TYR A 88 6.92 2.21 -5.04
N SER A 89 7.87 1.52 -5.68
CA SER A 89 7.57 0.63 -6.81
C SER A 89 6.66 -0.54 -6.41
N LEU A 90 6.68 -1.00 -5.15
CA LEU A 90 5.73 -2.02 -4.67
C LEU A 90 4.30 -1.51 -4.65
N ARG A 91 4.11 -0.22 -4.34
CA ARG A 91 2.80 0.44 -4.40
C ARG A 91 2.29 0.54 -5.83
N HIS A 92 3.17 0.82 -6.79
CA HIS A 92 2.82 0.74 -8.21
C HIS A 92 2.43 -0.68 -8.62
N PHE A 93 3.21 -1.68 -8.21
CA PHE A 93 2.91 -3.08 -8.49
C PHE A 93 1.54 -3.51 -7.95
N PHE A 94 1.22 -3.11 -6.71
CA PHE A 94 -0.10 -3.35 -6.11
C PHE A 94 -1.22 -2.79 -6.98
N ALA A 95 -1.15 -1.50 -7.34
CA ALA A 95 -2.16 -0.87 -8.17
C ALA A 95 -2.32 -1.55 -9.53
N SER A 96 -1.21 -1.78 -10.22
CA SER A 96 -1.19 -2.45 -11.52
C SER A 96 -1.81 -3.84 -11.48
N ASN A 97 -1.46 -4.65 -10.47
CA ASN A 97 -1.97 -6.01 -10.32
C ASN A 97 -3.46 -6.04 -9.93
N CYS A 98 -3.93 -5.10 -9.11
CA CYS A 98 -5.36 -5.01 -8.80
C CYS A 98 -6.18 -4.62 -10.04
N LEU A 99 -5.74 -3.60 -10.77
CA LEU A 99 -6.47 -3.07 -11.92
C LEU A 99 -6.47 -4.04 -13.10
N SER A 100 -5.36 -4.73 -13.36
CA SER A 100 -5.30 -5.76 -14.41
C SER A 100 -6.23 -6.95 -14.15
N ARG A 101 -6.56 -7.20 -12.88
CA ARG A 101 -7.52 -8.21 -12.44
C ARG A 101 -8.95 -7.69 -12.35
N GLY A 102 -9.21 -6.46 -12.81
CA GLY A 102 -10.55 -5.88 -12.87
C GLY A 102 -11.09 -5.33 -11.55
N ILE A 103 -10.25 -5.16 -10.52
CA ILE A 103 -10.68 -4.46 -9.29
C ILE A 103 -10.99 -3.00 -9.65
N PRO A 104 -12.11 -2.43 -9.18
CA PRO A 104 -12.48 -1.05 -9.49
C PRO A 104 -11.40 -0.04 -9.12
N VAL A 105 -11.17 0.93 -10.01
CA VAL A 105 -10.19 1.99 -9.80
C VAL A 105 -10.52 2.90 -8.61
N THR A 106 -11.80 3.03 -8.28
CA THR A 106 -12.30 3.71 -7.07
C THR A 106 -11.72 3.07 -5.81
N ASP A 107 -11.83 1.74 -5.72
CA ASP A 107 -11.44 0.98 -4.54
C ASP A 107 -9.92 0.99 -4.39
N VAL A 108 -9.20 0.74 -5.49
CA VAL A 108 -7.72 0.79 -5.50
C VAL A 108 -7.22 2.20 -5.11
N ALA A 109 -7.84 3.26 -5.64
CA ALA A 109 -7.48 4.64 -5.29
C ALA A 109 -7.74 4.94 -3.80
N GLU A 110 -8.86 4.45 -3.27
CA GLU A 110 -9.22 4.60 -1.86
C GLU A 110 -8.23 3.87 -0.95
N TRP A 111 -7.92 2.60 -1.22
CA TRP A 111 -6.94 1.79 -0.48
C TRP A 111 -5.54 2.40 -0.49
N MET A 112 -5.17 3.02 -1.61
CA MET A 112 -3.92 3.76 -1.72
C MET A 112 -3.98 5.10 -0.98
N GLY A 113 -5.15 5.65 -0.70
CA GLY A 113 -5.35 6.98 -0.08
C GLY A 113 -5.02 8.12 -1.03
N HIS A 114 -5.35 7.97 -2.30
CA HIS A 114 -5.28 9.09 -3.23
C HIS A 114 -6.46 10.04 -2.97
N LYS A 115 -6.17 11.33 -2.76
CA LYS A 115 -7.21 12.37 -2.63
C LYS A 115 -8.03 12.50 -3.92
N ASN A 116 -7.38 12.30 -5.06
CA ASN A 116 -7.97 12.44 -6.37
C ASN A 116 -7.78 11.16 -7.19
N ILE A 117 -8.88 10.53 -7.56
CA ILE A 117 -8.89 9.32 -8.40
C ILE A 117 -8.19 9.53 -9.74
N ASN A 118 -8.18 10.77 -10.27
CA ASN A 118 -7.48 11.09 -11.51
C ASN A 118 -5.98 10.78 -11.43
N MET A 119 -5.36 10.80 -10.24
CA MET A 119 -3.98 10.36 -10.09
C MET A 119 -3.82 8.88 -10.42
N THR A 120 -4.70 8.02 -9.90
CA THR A 120 -4.71 6.58 -10.21
C THR A 120 -5.05 6.37 -11.69
N PHE A 121 -6.12 7.00 -12.16
CA PHE A 121 -6.60 6.80 -13.52
C PHE A 121 -5.56 7.22 -14.57
N LYS A 122 -4.94 8.40 -14.43
CA LYS A 122 -3.89 8.87 -15.35
C LYS A 122 -2.74 7.88 -15.47
N ILE A 123 -2.32 7.28 -14.36
CA ILE A 123 -1.16 6.38 -14.33
C ILE A 123 -1.52 4.99 -14.85
N TYR A 124 -2.69 4.45 -14.50
CA TYR A 124 -2.97 3.02 -14.70
C TYR A 124 -4.12 2.69 -15.65
N ARG A 125 -4.77 3.67 -16.29
CA ARG A 125 -5.90 3.43 -17.22
C ARG A 125 -5.61 2.38 -18.30
N HIS A 126 -4.36 2.27 -18.73
CA HIS A 126 -3.94 1.34 -19.79
C HIS A 126 -3.92 -0.13 -19.33
N LEU A 127 -3.98 -0.38 -18.02
CA LEU A 127 -4.04 -1.72 -17.43
C LEU A 127 -5.47 -2.18 -17.14
N MET A 128 -6.42 -1.26 -17.19
CA MET A 128 -7.82 -1.59 -17.00
C MET A 128 -8.29 -2.40 -18.22
N PRO A 129 -8.99 -3.53 -18.03
CA PRO A 129 -9.50 -4.32 -19.14
C PRO A 129 -10.25 -3.43 -20.12
N ALA A 130 -9.91 -3.52 -21.42
CA ALA A 130 -10.57 -2.75 -22.45
C ALA A 130 -12.08 -3.00 -22.37
N SER A 131 -12.81 -1.97 -21.95
CA SER A 131 -14.24 -2.09 -21.70
C SER A 131 -15.01 -2.31 -22.99
N ILE A 132 -14.51 -1.86 -24.14
CA ILE A 132 -15.26 -1.87 -25.40
C ILE A 132 -15.64 -3.30 -25.83
N GLY A 133 -14.69 -4.24 -25.87
CA GLY A 133 -14.99 -5.62 -26.28
C GLY A 133 -15.88 -6.37 -25.29
N ARG A 134 -15.65 -6.16 -23.99
CA ARG A 134 -16.50 -6.73 -22.94
C ARG A 134 -17.90 -6.11 -22.93
N ALA A 135 -18.00 -4.80 -23.07
CA ALA A 135 -19.26 -4.07 -23.13
C ALA A 135 -20.07 -4.47 -24.37
N ALA A 136 -19.43 -4.58 -25.53
CA ALA A 136 -20.10 -5.09 -26.73
C ALA A 136 -20.69 -6.48 -26.51
N LYS A 137 -19.93 -7.38 -25.85
CA LYS A 137 -20.43 -8.71 -25.50
C LYS A 137 -21.63 -8.66 -24.53
N LEU A 138 -21.54 -7.88 -23.46
CA LEU A 138 -22.62 -7.75 -22.48
C LEU A 138 -23.88 -7.13 -23.13
N LEU A 139 -23.72 -6.07 -23.92
CA LEU A 139 -24.82 -5.43 -24.67
C LEU A 139 -25.50 -6.41 -25.66
N ASN A 140 -24.73 -7.27 -26.32
CA ASN A 140 -25.27 -8.32 -27.20
C ASN A 140 -26.02 -9.42 -26.42
N GLU A 141 -25.63 -9.69 -25.18
CA GLU A 141 -26.24 -10.70 -24.30
C GLU A 141 -27.48 -10.16 -23.56
N GLY A 142 -27.91 -8.93 -23.84
CA GLY A 142 -29.11 -8.33 -23.25
C GLY A 142 -28.91 -7.74 -21.86
N LEU A 143 -27.66 -7.40 -21.52
CA LEU A 143 -27.34 -6.44 -20.45
C LEU A 143 -27.36 -5.00 -20.97
#